data_AF-A0A7X7RGN6-F1
#
_entry.id   AF-A0A7X7RGN6-F1
#
_cell.length_a   1.000
_cell.length_b   1.000
_cell.length_c   1.000
_cell.angle_alpha   90.00
_cell.angle_beta   90.00
_cell.angle_gamma   90.00
#
_symmetry.space_group_name_H-M   'P 1'
#
loop_
_entity.id
_entity.type
_entity.pdbx_description
1 polymer ?
#
loop_
_entity_poly.entity_id
_entity_poly.type
_entity_poly.pdbx_seq_one_letter_code
_entity_poly.pdbx_strand_id
1 'polypeptide(L)'
;MGETVAAMVLAVNRGLLANQDARAAGNPWPRDALAGIMRTLAGTHAVIVGFGHIGTWIGRNLKPFGVRLTGVRRHPRAAPRPDYFARHDRLAGLERLDALLPTADHLILALPATPETDGLMSAARLARLPPRAAVYNVGRGNVLDEAALARALVRGRLRAAALDVFRQEPLPAGSPLRGAPNTLLLPHASAIAPEYLDLFLDEFIPRFRERYP
;
A
#
# COMPACT_ATOMS: atom_id res chain seq x y z
N MET A 1 0.43 -10.96 -4.08
CA MET A 1 0.69 -9.51 -3.81
C MET A 1 -0.52 -8.63 -4.05
N GLY A 2 -1.05 -8.52 -5.28
CA GLY A 2 -2.15 -7.59 -5.54
C GLY A 2 -3.43 -7.90 -4.75
N GLU A 3 -3.71 -9.19 -4.50
CA GLU A 3 -4.79 -9.62 -3.62
C GLU A 3 -4.55 -9.21 -2.17
N THR A 4 -3.34 -9.43 -1.65
CA THR A 4 -2.95 -9.00 -0.29
C THR A 4 -3.15 -7.50 -0.10
N VAL A 5 -2.77 -6.67 -1.08
CA VAL A 5 -3.00 -5.22 -0.99
C VAL A 5 -4.49 -4.88 -1.02
N ALA A 6 -5.29 -5.54 -1.87
CA ALA A 6 -6.74 -5.35 -1.86
C ALA A 6 -7.35 -5.75 -0.49
N ALA A 7 -6.89 -6.85 0.10
CA ALA A 7 -7.28 -7.29 1.43
C ALA A 7 -6.87 -6.28 2.52
N MET A 8 -5.63 -5.76 2.49
CA MET A 8 -5.17 -4.71 3.40
C MET A 8 -6.04 -3.45 3.30
N VAL A 9 -6.32 -3.01 2.08
CA VAL A 9 -7.19 -1.85 1.83
C VAL A 9 -8.59 -2.12 2.39
N LEU A 10 -9.21 -3.25 2.08
CA LEU A 10 -10.53 -3.61 2.61
C LEU A 10 -10.54 -3.72 4.13
N ALA A 11 -9.58 -4.41 4.73
CA ALA A 11 -9.47 -4.59 6.18
C ALA A 11 -9.36 -3.25 6.91
N VAL A 12 -8.54 -2.34 6.38
CA VAL A 12 -8.36 -0.98 6.90
C VAL A 12 -9.64 -0.16 6.75
N ASN A 13 -10.37 -0.24 5.64
CA ASN A 13 -11.56 0.59 5.41
C ASN A 13 -12.82 0.05 6.10
N ARG A 14 -12.95 -1.28 6.21
CA ARG A 14 -14.11 -1.94 6.82
C ARG A 14 -13.91 -2.26 8.30
N GLY A 15 -12.86 -1.71 8.92
CA GLY A 15 -12.63 -1.81 10.36
C GLY A 15 -12.40 -3.24 10.84
N LEU A 16 -11.94 -4.14 9.96
CA LEU A 16 -11.80 -5.56 10.31
C LEU A 16 -10.75 -5.75 11.42
N LEU A 17 -9.63 -5.03 11.33
CA LEU A 17 -8.56 -5.09 12.32
C LEU A 17 -8.99 -4.46 13.64
N ALA A 18 -9.55 -3.25 13.59
CA ALA A 18 -10.07 -2.58 14.77
C ALA A 18 -11.14 -3.41 15.50
N ASN A 19 -11.97 -4.15 14.76
CA ASN A 19 -12.93 -5.08 15.33
C ASN A 19 -12.24 -6.23 16.07
N GLN A 20 -11.20 -6.84 15.48
CA GLN A 20 -10.43 -7.90 16.12
C GLN A 20 -9.71 -7.39 17.38
N ASP A 21 -9.05 -6.24 17.28
CA ASP A 21 -8.33 -5.62 18.40
C ASP A 21 -9.27 -5.28 19.56
N ALA A 22 -10.43 -4.68 19.26
CA ALA A 22 -11.41 -4.35 20.29
C ALA A 22 -11.98 -5.60 20.97
N ARG A 23 -12.23 -6.68 20.23
CA ARG A 23 -12.65 -7.97 20.80
C ARG A 23 -11.58 -8.60 21.66
N ALA A 24 -10.33 -8.58 21.23
CA ALA A 24 -9.19 -9.06 22.02
C ALA A 24 -9.00 -8.24 23.30
N ALA A 25 -9.30 -6.94 23.27
CA ALA A 25 -9.30 -6.05 24.42
C ALA A 25 -10.53 -6.18 25.34
N GLY A 26 -11.40 -7.18 25.11
CA GLY A 26 -12.55 -7.45 25.97
C GLY A 26 -13.83 -6.69 25.63
N ASN A 27 -13.90 -5.99 24.50
CA ASN A 27 -15.15 -5.44 23.98
C ASN A 27 -15.78 -6.41 22.97
N PRO A 28 -16.76 -7.26 23.37
CA PRO A 28 -17.31 -8.28 22.50
C PRO A 28 -18.17 -7.71 21.35
N TRP A 29 -18.59 -6.44 21.44
CA TRP A 29 -19.51 -5.82 20.49
C TRP A 29 -19.15 -4.34 20.20
N PRO A 30 -18.03 -4.06 19.52
CA PRO A 30 -17.49 -2.71 19.34
C PRO A 30 -18.21 -1.87 18.27
N ARG A 31 -19.53 -2.04 18.09
CA ARG A 31 -20.30 -1.47 16.97
C ARG A 31 -20.16 0.05 16.86
N ASP A 32 -20.30 0.77 17.97
CA ASP A 32 -20.28 2.24 17.96
C ASP A 32 -18.87 2.78 17.67
N ALA A 33 -17.83 2.13 18.21
CA ALA A 33 -16.44 2.47 17.91
C ALA A 33 -16.11 2.25 16.42
N LEU A 34 -16.65 1.17 15.83
CA LEU A 34 -16.45 0.86 14.41
C LEU A 34 -17.18 1.83 13.48
N ALA A 35 -18.40 2.25 13.84
CA ALA A 35 -19.21 3.13 13.01
C ALA A 35 -18.48 4.44 12.64
N GLY A 36 -17.68 4.99 13.56
CA GLY A 36 -16.92 6.23 13.34
C GLY A 36 -15.69 6.09 12.43
N ILE A 37 -15.19 4.87 12.21
CA ILE A 37 -13.95 4.64 11.44
C ILE A 37 -14.19 3.91 10.12
N MET A 38 -15.29 3.16 9.99
CA MET A 38 -15.60 2.39 8.80
C MET A 38 -15.99 3.31 7.63
N ARG A 39 -15.50 2.99 6.43
CA ARG A 39 -15.88 3.69 5.20
C ARG A 39 -16.00 2.74 4.01
N THR A 40 -16.73 3.15 2.98
CA THR A 40 -16.74 2.46 1.69
C THR A 40 -15.52 2.87 0.88
N LEU A 41 -15.13 2.04 -0.09
CA LEU A 41 -14.06 2.37 -1.04
C LEU A 41 -14.56 3.20 -2.23
N ALA A 42 -15.86 3.16 -2.52
CA ALA A 42 -16.44 3.89 -3.64
C ALA A 42 -16.18 5.40 -3.48
N GLY A 43 -15.59 6.01 -4.51
CA GLY A 43 -15.27 7.43 -4.52
C GLY A 43 -13.97 7.82 -3.81
N THR A 44 -13.26 6.89 -3.15
CA THR A 44 -11.92 7.17 -2.60
C THR A 44 -10.88 7.24 -3.71
N HIS A 45 -9.74 7.88 -3.43
CA HIS A 45 -8.63 8.03 -4.37
C HIS A 45 -7.39 7.26 -3.90
N ALA A 46 -6.99 6.25 -4.68
CA ALA A 46 -5.70 5.58 -4.52
C ALA A 46 -4.61 6.21 -5.41
N VAL A 47 -3.51 6.59 -4.77
CA VAL A 47 -2.25 6.98 -5.42
C VAL A 47 -1.28 5.81 -5.29
N ILE A 48 -0.98 5.15 -6.40
CA ILE A 48 -0.14 3.94 -6.45
C ILE A 48 1.23 4.34 -7.01
N VAL A 49 2.24 4.39 -6.14
CA VAL A 49 3.62 4.72 -6.51
C VAL A 49 4.39 3.44 -6.80
N GLY A 50 4.89 3.30 -8.03
CA GLY A 50 5.38 2.03 -8.56
C GLY A 50 4.38 1.36 -9.50
N PHE A 51 3.86 2.11 -10.46
CA PHE A 51 2.85 1.63 -11.41
C PHE A 51 3.45 0.80 -12.57
N GLY A 52 4.14 -0.29 -12.20
CA GLY A 52 4.61 -1.36 -13.10
C GLY A 52 3.66 -2.57 -13.05
N HIS A 53 4.20 -3.79 -13.16
CA HIS A 53 3.41 -5.03 -13.13
C HIS A 53 2.55 -5.13 -11.85
N ILE A 54 3.19 -5.06 -10.67
CA ILE A 54 2.52 -5.17 -9.37
C ILE A 54 1.50 -4.04 -9.18
N GLY A 55 1.91 -2.78 -9.39
CA GLY A 55 1.03 -1.62 -9.24
C GLY A 55 -0.19 -1.64 -10.18
N THR A 56 -0.02 -2.14 -11.41
CA THR A 56 -1.13 -2.31 -12.37
C THR A 56 -2.10 -3.38 -11.89
N TRP A 57 -1.63 -4.48 -11.31
CA TRP A 57 -2.50 -5.52 -10.78
C TRP A 57 -3.26 -5.06 -9.53
N ILE A 58 -2.59 -4.33 -8.63
CA ILE A 58 -3.25 -3.66 -7.50
C ILE A 58 -4.36 -2.73 -7.99
N GLY A 59 -4.07 -1.87 -8.97
CA GLY A 59 -5.06 -0.96 -9.56
C GLY A 59 -6.27 -1.70 -10.12
N ARG A 60 -6.04 -2.80 -10.85
CA ARG A 60 -7.09 -3.65 -11.41
C ARG A 60 -8.01 -4.21 -10.32
N ASN A 61 -7.46 -4.71 -9.22
CA ASN A 61 -8.24 -5.28 -8.11
C ASN A 61 -9.06 -4.26 -7.33
N LEU A 62 -8.56 -3.03 -7.23
CA LEU A 62 -9.29 -1.96 -6.53
C LEU A 62 -10.39 -1.34 -7.39
N LYS A 63 -10.31 -1.49 -8.71
CA LYS A 63 -11.24 -0.83 -9.64
C LYS A 63 -12.71 -1.23 -9.47
N PRO A 64 -13.08 -2.52 -9.29
CA PRO A 64 -14.46 -2.93 -9.06
C PRO A 64 -15.12 -2.27 -7.84
N PHE A 65 -14.35 -1.81 -6.86
CA PHE A 65 -14.85 -1.12 -5.68
C PHE A 65 -15.15 0.38 -5.89
N GLY A 66 -15.03 0.89 -7.12
CA GLY A 66 -15.29 2.30 -7.44
C GLY A 66 -14.19 3.26 -6.99
N VAL A 67 -12.98 2.76 -6.76
CA VAL A 67 -11.81 3.57 -6.40
C VAL A 67 -11.32 4.35 -7.63
N ARG A 68 -11.05 5.64 -7.45
CA ARG A 68 -10.32 6.46 -8.42
C ARG A 68 -8.83 6.17 -8.31
N LEU A 69 -8.14 6.04 -9.44
CA LEU A 69 -6.74 5.62 -9.49
C LEU A 69 -5.83 6.71 -10.04
N THR A 70 -4.70 6.94 -9.40
CA THR A 70 -3.55 7.58 -10.03
C THR A 70 -2.33 6.69 -9.90
N GLY A 71 -1.86 6.17 -11.03
CA GLY A 71 -0.62 5.41 -11.10
C GLY A 71 0.58 6.33 -11.29
N VAL A 72 1.57 6.26 -10.40
CA VAL A 72 2.82 7.01 -10.49
C VAL A 72 3.95 6.09 -10.94
N ARG A 73 4.63 6.45 -12.04
CA ARG A 73 5.78 5.72 -12.57
C ARG A 73 6.79 6.67 -13.22
N ARG A 74 8.05 6.26 -13.36
CA ARG A 74 9.12 7.09 -13.94
C ARG A 74 8.79 7.63 -15.34
N HIS A 75 8.27 6.77 -16.22
CA HIS A 75 7.94 7.14 -17.60
C HIS A 75 6.43 6.95 -17.85
N PRO A 76 5.57 7.92 -17.50
CA PRO A 76 4.11 7.78 -17.61
C PRO A 76 3.62 7.61 -19.04
N ARG A 77 4.41 7.96 -20.06
CA ARG A 77 4.07 7.82 -21.48
C ARG A 77 4.62 6.54 -22.15
N ALA A 78 5.46 5.77 -21.47
CA ALA A 78 6.16 4.62 -22.06
C ALA A 78 5.29 3.37 -22.27
N ALA A 79 4.11 3.31 -21.66
CA ALA A 79 3.17 2.20 -21.83
C ALA A 79 1.74 2.75 -21.95
N PRO A 80 0.84 2.02 -22.63
CA PRO A 80 -0.54 2.44 -22.77
C PRO A 80 -1.22 2.60 -21.41
N ARG A 81 -2.27 3.41 -21.40
CA ARG A 81 -3.21 3.50 -20.29
C ARG A 81 -3.87 2.11 -20.09
N PRO A 82 -3.97 1.58 -18.86
CA PRO A 82 -4.67 0.31 -18.64
C PRO A 82 -6.12 0.36 -19.10
N ASP A 83 -6.60 -0.76 -19.65
CA ASP A 83 -7.97 -0.94 -20.17
C ASP A 83 -9.06 -0.70 -19.12
N TYR A 84 -8.80 -1.04 -17.86
CA TYR A 84 -9.74 -0.90 -16.75
C TYR A 84 -9.81 0.53 -16.18
N PHE A 85 -9.03 1.49 -16.70
CA PHE A 85 -9.09 2.88 -16.23
C PHE A 85 -10.38 3.57 -16.68
N ALA A 86 -11.14 4.10 -15.72
CA ALA A 86 -12.25 5.00 -15.97
C ALA A 86 -11.76 6.42 -16.28
N ARG A 87 -12.64 7.29 -16.80
CA ARG A 87 -12.32 8.67 -17.24
C ARG A 87 -11.44 9.48 -16.29
N HIS A 88 -11.64 9.33 -14.99
CA HIS A 88 -10.95 10.09 -13.93
C HIS A 88 -9.62 9.49 -13.48
N ASP A 89 -9.28 8.31 -13.98
CA ASP A 89 -8.02 7.64 -13.67
C ASP A 89 -6.91 8.15 -14.58
N ARG A 90 -5.68 8.21 -14.07
CA ARG A 90 -4.55 8.76 -14.82
C ARG A 90 -3.22 8.15 -14.42
N LEU A 91 -2.27 8.24 -15.34
CA LEU A 91 -0.85 8.02 -15.07
C LEU A 91 -0.16 9.36 -14.84
N ALA A 92 0.77 9.40 -13.89
CA ALA A 92 1.57 10.57 -13.58
C ALA A 92 3.05 10.18 -13.44
N GLY A 93 3.93 11.13 -13.73
CA GLY A 93 5.36 10.97 -13.46
C GLY A 93 5.70 11.20 -12.00
N LEU A 94 6.89 10.77 -11.58
CA LEU A 94 7.36 10.89 -10.20
C LEU A 94 7.47 12.37 -9.76
N GLU A 95 7.77 13.27 -10.69
CA GLU A 95 7.82 14.72 -10.49
C GLU A 95 6.48 15.32 -10.01
N ARG A 96 5.37 14.62 -10.25
CA ARG A 96 4.03 15.02 -9.80
C ARG A 96 3.64 14.42 -8.46
N LEU A 97 4.44 13.50 -7.90
CA LEU A 97 4.12 12.79 -6.66
C LEU A 97 3.74 13.77 -5.57
N ASP A 98 4.52 14.84 -5.42
CA ASP A 98 4.28 15.82 -4.39
C ASP A 98 2.89 16.48 -4.55
N ALA A 99 2.46 16.86 -5.74
CA ALA A 99 1.12 17.42 -5.93
C ALA A 99 -0.02 16.40 -5.70
N LEU A 100 0.27 15.10 -5.71
CA LEU A 100 -0.72 14.02 -5.56
C LEU A 100 -0.92 13.57 -4.10
N LEU A 101 0.09 13.73 -3.23
CA LEU A 101 -0.02 13.29 -1.83
C LEU A 101 -1.25 13.87 -1.09
N PRO A 102 -1.61 15.17 -1.23
CA PRO A 102 -2.78 15.72 -0.54
C PRO A 102 -4.13 15.11 -0.97
N THR A 103 -4.18 14.44 -2.14
CA THR A 103 -5.41 13.84 -2.66
C THR A 103 -5.57 12.38 -2.27
N ALA A 104 -4.52 11.73 -1.74
CA ALA A 104 -4.53 10.30 -1.48
C ALA A 104 -5.38 9.94 -0.26
N ASP A 105 -6.41 9.11 -0.47
CA ASP A 105 -7.07 8.35 0.59
C ASP A 105 -6.30 7.05 0.88
N HIS A 106 -5.66 6.52 -0.15
CA HIS A 106 -4.79 5.34 -0.11
C HIS A 106 -3.48 5.66 -0.83
N LEU A 107 -2.37 5.75 -0.10
CA LEU A 107 -1.03 5.81 -0.68
C LEU A 107 -0.45 4.40 -0.70
N ILE A 108 -0.29 3.82 -1.88
CA ILE A 108 0.20 2.45 -2.05
C ILE A 108 1.59 2.48 -2.67
N LEU A 109 2.56 1.87 -2.00
CA LEU A 109 3.95 1.81 -2.41
C LEU A 109 4.27 0.39 -2.90
N ALA A 110 4.61 0.30 -4.19
CA ALA A 110 5.03 -0.93 -4.87
C ALA A 110 6.32 -0.65 -5.66
N LEU A 111 7.30 -0.05 -4.99
CA LEU A 111 8.56 0.40 -5.57
C LEU A 111 9.70 -0.62 -5.33
N PRO A 112 10.64 -0.77 -6.29
CA PRO A 112 11.88 -1.49 -6.05
C PRO A 112 12.82 -0.69 -5.13
N ALA A 113 13.83 -1.35 -4.57
CA ALA A 113 14.93 -0.69 -3.88
C ALA A 113 15.94 -0.19 -4.91
N THR A 114 16.06 1.13 -5.01
CA THR A 114 17.01 1.84 -5.87
C THR A 114 17.48 3.10 -5.13
N PRO A 115 18.65 3.68 -5.47
CA PRO A 115 19.07 4.96 -4.88
C PRO A 115 18.02 6.07 -5.00
N GLU A 116 17.24 6.08 -6.10
CA GLU A 116 16.21 7.08 -6.35
C GLU A 116 14.93 6.87 -5.53
N THR A 117 14.72 5.67 -5.00
CA THR A 117 13.53 5.33 -4.18
C THR A 117 13.84 5.26 -2.69
N ASP A 118 15.12 5.27 -2.29
CA ASP A 118 15.51 5.28 -0.87
C ASP A 118 15.08 6.57 -0.20
N GLY A 119 14.34 6.44 0.91
CA GLY A 119 13.77 7.58 1.63
C GLY A 119 12.79 8.44 0.81
N LEU A 120 12.26 7.93 -0.31
CA LEU A 120 11.35 8.67 -1.18
C LEU A 120 10.17 9.25 -0.39
N MET A 121 9.58 8.47 0.52
CA MET A 121 8.53 8.91 1.43
C MET A 121 9.14 9.37 2.76
N SER A 122 9.80 10.53 2.71
CA SER A 122 10.34 11.22 3.88
C SER A 122 9.26 11.73 4.83
N ALA A 123 9.66 12.14 6.05
CA ALA A 123 8.78 12.80 7.01
C ALA A 123 8.00 13.99 6.40
N ALA A 124 8.65 14.80 5.57
CA ALA A 124 8.02 15.94 4.90
C ALA A 124 6.92 15.51 3.92
N ARG A 125 7.14 14.43 3.15
CA ARG A 125 6.13 13.90 2.23
C ARG A 125 4.98 13.22 2.97
N LEU A 126 5.28 12.44 4.00
CA LEU A 126 4.27 11.85 4.87
C LEU A 126 3.37 12.92 5.50
N ALA A 127 3.93 14.07 5.90
CA ALA A 127 3.17 15.18 6.48
C ALA A 127 2.18 15.85 5.51
N ARG A 128 2.33 15.62 4.19
CA ARG A 128 1.48 16.19 3.12
C ARG A 128 0.26 15.33 2.81
N LEU A 129 0.21 14.11 3.35
CA LEU A 129 -0.98 13.26 3.30
C LEU A 129 -2.09 13.85 4.19
N PRO A 130 -3.36 13.76 3.78
CA PRO A 130 -4.47 14.20 4.60
C PRO A 130 -4.73 13.24 5.78
N PRO A 131 -5.43 13.68 6.85
CA PRO A 131 -5.74 12.81 8.01
C PRO A 131 -6.48 11.52 7.67
N ARG A 132 -7.28 11.54 6.61
CA ARG A 132 -8.04 10.38 6.10
C ARG A 132 -7.18 9.35 5.34
N ALA A 133 -5.90 9.64 5.08
CA ALA A 133 -5.03 8.79 4.30
C ALA A 133 -4.58 7.55 5.09
N ALA A 134 -4.48 6.42 4.39
CA ALA A 134 -3.78 5.24 4.85
C ALA A 134 -2.58 4.94 3.94
N VAL A 135 -1.48 4.46 4.54
CA VAL A 135 -0.23 4.14 3.84
C VAL A 135 -0.08 2.63 3.73
N TYR A 136 0.25 2.13 2.54
CA TYR A 136 0.45 0.72 2.25
C TYR A 136 1.83 0.53 1.64
N ASN A 137 2.61 -0.46 2.09
CA ASN A 137 3.90 -0.78 1.47
C ASN A 137 4.08 -2.28 1.30
N VAL A 138 4.21 -2.71 0.05
CA VAL A 138 4.56 -4.08 -0.37
C VAL A 138 5.77 -4.08 -1.31
N GLY A 139 6.46 -2.95 -1.43
CA GLY A 139 7.66 -2.80 -2.25
C GLY A 139 8.91 -3.14 -1.45
N ARG A 140 9.55 -2.11 -0.90
CA ARG A 140 10.72 -2.24 -0.01
C ARG A 140 10.60 -1.26 1.15
N GLY A 141 11.06 -1.66 2.34
CA GLY A 141 10.92 -0.83 3.54
C GLY A 141 11.78 0.43 3.52
N ASN A 142 12.89 0.44 2.78
CA ASN A 142 13.76 1.61 2.66
C ASN A 142 13.09 2.82 1.97
N VAL A 143 11.96 2.61 1.29
CA VAL A 143 11.20 3.67 0.62
C VAL A 143 10.61 4.70 1.60
N LEU A 144 10.37 4.31 2.86
CA LEU A 144 9.69 5.17 3.83
C LEU A 144 10.56 5.53 5.04
N ASP A 145 10.31 6.70 5.62
CA ASP A 145 10.73 7.03 6.99
C ASP A 145 9.76 6.38 7.99
N GLU A 146 10.09 5.16 8.43
CA GLU A 146 9.28 4.35 9.35
C GLU A 146 9.02 5.05 10.69
N ALA A 147 10.01 5.77 11.21
CA ALA A 147 9.88 6.49 12.47
C ALA A 147 8.92 7.69 12.33
N ALA A 148 8.98 8.41 11.20
CA ALA A 148 8.03 9.47 10.91
C ALA A 148 6.60 8.95 10.70
N LEU A 149 6.45 7.80 10.02
CA LEU A 149 5.15 7.16 9.87
C LEU A 149 4.57 6.78 11.23
N ALA A 150 5.34 6.10 12.08
CA ALA A 150 4.90 5.71 13.43
C ALA A 150 4.47 6.94 14.25
N ARG A 151 5.27 8.02 14.25
CA ARG A 151 4.90 9.28 14.93
C ARG A 151 3.62 9.89 14.37
N ALA A 152 3.40 9.85 13.06
CA ALA A 152 2.19 10.38 12.45
C ALA A 152 0.94 9.58 12.84
N LEU A 153 1.05 8.25 12.95
CA LEU A 153 -0.03 7.37 13.41
C LEU A 153 -0.35 7.60 14.89
N VAL A 154 0.66 7.65 15.75
CA VAL A 154 0.49 7.93 17.20
C VAL A 154 -0.18 9.30 17.43
N ARG A 155 0.15 10.30 16.61
CA ARG A 155 -0.46 11.64 16.69
C ARG A 155 -1.83 11.74 16.02
N GLY A 156 -2.37 10.65 15.46
CA GLY A 156 -3.64 10.66 14.73
C GLY A 156 -3.63 11.49 13.44
N ARG A 157 -2.44 11.81 12.90
CA ARG A 157 -2.29 12.57 11.64
C ARG A 157 -2.53 11.72 10.40
N LEU A 158 -2.46 10.41 10.55
CA LEU A 158 -2.78 9.44 9.50
C LEU A 158 -3.75 8.42 10.05
N ARG A 159 -4.66 7.95 9.19
CA ARG A 159 -5.73 7.05 9.59
C ARG A 159 -5.19 5.67 9.96
N ALA A 160 -4.29 5.13 9.15
CA ALA A 160 -3.77 3.77 9.30
C ALA A 160 -2.50 3.53 8.48
N ALA A 161 -1.80 2.45 8.78
CA ALA A 161 -0.78 1.88 7.91
C ALA A 161 -0.95 0.36 7.78
N ALA A 162 -0.58 -0.19 6.62
CA ALA A 162 -0.48 -1.63 6.41
C ALA A 162 0.79 -1.94 5.63
N LEU A 163 1.74 -2.59 6.30
CA LEU A 163 3.12 -2.73 5.83
C LEU A 163 3.49 -4.21 5.80
N ASP A 164 4.03 -4.66 4.66
CA ASP A 164 4.56 -6.01 4.50
C ASP A 164 6.10 -6.05 4.57
N VAL A 165 6.74 -4.92 4.36
CA VAL A 165 8.20 -4.81 4.21
C VAL A 165 8.75 -3.71 5.11
N PHE A 166 9.96 -3.93 5.60
CA PHE A 166 10.61 -3.06 6.58
C PHE A 166 12.06 -2.77 6.20
N ARG A 167 12.62 -1.67 6.69
CA ARG A 167 14.02 -1.30 6.42
C ARG A 167 14.99 -2.33 7.01
N GLN A 168 14.64 -2.90 8.16
CA GLN A 168 15.31 -4.05 8.75
C GLN A 168 14.31 -5.19 8.93
N GLU A 169 14.66 -6.35 8.40
CA GLU A 169 13.85 -7.57 8.46
C GLU A 169 14.66 -8.71 9.10
N PRO A 170 14.10 -9.45 10.09
CA PRO A 170 12.79 -9.27 10.70
C PRO A 170 12.63 -7.91 11.42
N LEU A 171 11.38 -7.42 11.51
CA LEU A 171 11.09 -6.14 12.15
C LEU A 171 11.63 -6.13 13.60
N PRO A 172 12.56 -5.23 13.97
CA PRO A 172 13.15 -5.23 15.30
C PRO A 172 12.13 -5.08 16.42
N ALA A 173 12.39 -5.69 17.58
CA ALA A 173 11.51 -5.60 18.76
C ALA A 173 11.30 -4.15 19.24
N GLY A 174 12.34 -3.31 19.13
CA GLY A 174 12.29 -1.89 19.47
C GLY A 174 11.73 -0.98 18.37
N SER A 175 11.19 -1.53 17.28
CA SER A 175 10.64 -0.70 16.20
C SER A 175 9.39 0.06 16.69
N PRO A 176 9.31 1.39 16.46
CA PRO A 176 8.14 2.18 16.86
C PRO A 176 6.87 1.78 16.12
N LEU A 177 6.98 1.12 14.96
CA LEU A 177 5.82 0.61 14.20
C LEU A 177 5.07 -0.49 14.95
N ARG A 178 5.74 -1.27 15.82
CA ARG A 178 5.10 -2.35 16.60
C ARG A 178 4.05 -1.83 17.58
N GLY A 179 4.25 -0.63 18.12
CA GLY A 179 3.32 0.02 19.05
C GLY A 179 2.44 1.09 18.40
N ALA A 180 2.55 1.31 17.09
CA ALA A 180 1.77 2.34 16.41
C ALA A 180 0.30 1.91 16.28
N PRO A 181 -0.67 2.77 16.62
CA PRO A 181 -2.09 2.42 16.50
C PRO A 181 -2.49 2.28 15.03
N ASN A 182 -3.58 1.55 14.77
CA ASN A 182 -4.15 1.37 13.43
C ASN A 182 -3.12 0.87 12.38
N THR A 183 -2.21 -0.01 12.82
CA THR A 183 -1.12 -0.53 11.98
C THR A 183 -1.26 -2.03 11.78
N LEU A 184 -1.25 -2.47 10.52
CA LEU A 184 -1.13 -3.87 10.13
C LEU A 184 0.32 -4.14 9.71
N LEU A 185 0.95 -5.14 10.32
CA LEU A 185 2.32 -5.53 10.03
C LEU A 185 2.33 -6.99 9.54
N LEU A 186 2.74 -7.22 8.30
CA LEU A 186 2.96 -8.55 7.75
C LEU A 186 4.46 -8.85 7.68
N PRO A 187 4.87 -10.12 7.83
CA PRO A 187 6.27 -10.51 7.87
C PRO A 187 6.81 -10.82 6.47
N HIS A 188 6.75 -9.86 5.53
CA HIS A 188 7.19 -10.03 4.14
C HIS A 188 6.50 -11.22 3.46
N ALA A 189 5.17 -11.27 3.57
CA ALA A 189 4.34 -12.39 3.17
C ALA A 189 3.37 -12.06 2.03
N SER A 190 3.34 -10.84 1.50
CA SER A 190 2.34 -10.46 0.50
C SER A 190 2.43 -11.22 -0.82
N ALA A 191 3.56 -11.84 -1.12
CA ALA A 191 3.72 -12.70 -2.29
C ALA A 191 3.53 -14.20 -1.97
N ILE A 192 3.51 -14.59 -0.70
CA ILE A 192 3.49 -16.00 -0.31
C ILE A 192 2.11 -16.60 -0.65
N ALA A 193 2.15 -17.71 -1.38
CA ALA A 193 1.02 -18.58 -1.67
C ALA A 193 1.54 -20.03 -1.80
N PRO A 194 0.71 -21.05 -1.51
CA PRO A 194 1.08 -22.45 -1.76
C PRO A 194 1.54 -22.69 -3.20
N GLU A 195 0.93 -21.99 -4.16
CA GLU A 195 1.19 -22.08 -5.61
C GLU A 195 2.39 -21.22 -6.06
N TYR A 196 3.05 -20.50 -5.14
CA TYR A 196 4.07 -19.51 -5.49
C TYR A 196 5.20 -20.10 -6.34
N LEU A 197 5.70 -21.30 -5.97
CA LEU A 197 6.81 -21.92 -6.69
C LEU A 197 6.40 -22.28 -8.11
N ASP A 198 5.22 -22.85 -8.31
CA ASP A 198 4.71 -23.23 -9.63
C ASP A 198 4.55 -21.99 -10.51
N LEU A 199 3.89 -20.95 -10.00
CA LEU A 199 3.71 -19.68 -10.71
C LEU A 199 5.05 -19.00 -11.04
N PHE A 200 6.02 -19.06 -10.13
CA PHE A 200 7.37 -18.52 -10.37
C PHE A 200 8.07 -19.28 -11.48
N LEU A 201 8.01 -20.62 -11.47
CA LEU A 201 8.64 -21.46 -12.48
C LEU A 201 7.98 -21.27 -13.85
N ASP A 202 6.66 -21.17 -13.92
CA ASP A 202 5.90 -20.89 -15.14
C ASP A 202 6.29 -19.55 -15.78
N GLU A 203 6.58 -18.53 -14.96
CA GLU A 203 7.07 -17.23 -15.46
C GLU A 203 8.57 -17.27 -15.81
N PHE A 204 9.38 -17.95 -15.01
CA PHE A 204 10.85 -17.91 -15.10
C PHE A 204 11.41 -18.81 -16.20
N ILE A 205 10.94 -20.06 -16.30
CA ILE A 205 11.50 -21.07 -17.21
C ILE A 205 11.48 -20.60 -18.67
N PRO A 206 10.37 -20.05 -19.22
CA PRO A 206 10.35 -19.56 -20.59
C PRO A 206 11.40 -18.47 -20.84
N ARG A 207 11.51 -17.50 -19.93
CA ARG A 207 12.49 -16.40 -20.03
C ARG A 207 13.92 -16.87 -19.89
N PHE A 208 14.16 -17.87 -19.04
CA PHE A 208 15.48 -18.47 -18.87
C PHE A 208 15.93 -19.16 -20.16
N ARG A 209 15.05 -19.98 -20.77
CA ARG A 209 15.33 -20.67 -22.04
C ARG A 209 15.55 -19.70 -23.20
N GLU A 210 14.82 -18.59 -23.24
CA GLU A 210 15.03 -17.54 -24.25
C GLU A 210 16.40 -16.87 -24.11
N ARG A 211 16.89 -16.71 -22.88
CA ARG A 211 18.16 -16.03 -22.60
C ARG A 211 19.39 -16.96 -22.68
N TYR A 212 19.19 -18.26 -22.43
CA TYR A 212 20.24 -19.28 -22.39
C TYR A 212 19.79 -20.50 -23.22
N PRO A 213 19.97 -20.47 -24.55
CA PRO A 213 19.53 -21.53 -25.46
C PRO A 213 20.36 -22.81 -25.35
#